data_AF-A0A263DLB8-F1
#
_entry.id   AF-A0A263DLB8-F1
#
_cell.length_a   1.000
_cell.length_b   1.000
_cell.length_c   1.000
_cell.angle_alpha   90.00
_cell.angle_beta   90.00
_cell.angle_gamma   90.00
#
_symmetry.space_group_name_H-M   'P 1'
#
loop_
_entity.id
_entity.type
_entity.pdbx_description
1 polymer ?
#
loop_
_entity_poly.entity_id
_entity_poly.type
_entity_poly.pdbx_seq_one_letter_code
_entity_poly.pdbx_strand_id
1 'polypeptide(L)'
;MLISRDPSTAEQTTVDPADAGPVVRRARIVGVDVARGAALLGMMAVHVLDSFDAQDAPTATTLVAAGRSAATFALVAGVSVALLSGGRHVVRGSERTAVAGGLVVRALLIGAIGLALGALAESNGVDGILPFYAVLFLLAVPLLACPPAVLAGLAAAVAVVGPVLLVATAGLPLPDPDSDPTFTALVQDPLAVVAQLFLTGSYPVVVYLAYLCAGLAIGRLDLTARRVAWWLFGGGVALAVVARLASVLLLYPLGGFAVLISGSSPGGTAAETARTLLWDPDPATSWWYLALPAPHSESTVDLVHTLACAVAVLGAALLLTRSRIPARLLSPLAAAGSMALTLYSAHLVLLATGVLEDEPVVLFGLMVVGAGAFAVVWRRLLGQGPLERVVAILAGATRRRLAERLPRRPGGPAADRGAAARVAQFVVPVACAAVVALALVLVARPAPEPQEVATAETLAAPPPDPAPAAVAEPGPEPDLDRYCLLSEQVDAADDRHPDDPVAFVGEARGPLVDMPRVAPAEIRDAVAVSVADTLAEVGDTQAQAPDEGAVDQAEELIDAYEEANCP
;
A
#
# COMPACT_ATOMS: atom_id res chain seq x y z
N MET A 1 -52.33 -21.34 -76.65
CA MET A 1 -51.09 -22.11 -76.86
C MET A 1 -49.92 -21.20 -76.54
N LEU A 2 -48.95 -21.67 -75.73
CA LEU A 2 -47.62 -21.09 -75.41
C LEU A 2 -47.63 -19.90 -74.40
N ILE A 3 -47.25 -20.03 -73.11
CA ILE A 3 -45.99 -20.42 -72.39
C ILE A 3 -45.17 -19.17 -71.91
N SER A 4 -45.01 -19.03 -70.57
CA SER A 4 -43.83 -18.59 -69.74
C SER A 4 -43.16 -17.21 -70.01
N ARG A 5 -42.63 -16.38 -69.08
CA ARG A 5 -42.11 -16.38 -67.68
C ARG A 5 -42.00 -14.88 -67.26
N ASP A 6 -42.21 -14.44 -66.02
CA ASP A 6 -41.13 -14.09 -65.07
C ASP A 6 -41.71 -13.69 -63.69
N PRO A 7 -41.09 -14.06 -62.54
CA PRO A 7 -41.40 -13.50 -61.23
C PRO A 7 -40.38 -12.41 -60.86
N SER A 8 -40.80 -11.14 -60.87
CA SER A 8 -39.99 -10.03 -60.36
C SER A 8 -40.41 -9.63 -58.95
N THR A 9 -39.40 -9.14 -58.24
CA THR A 9 -39.44 -8.31 -57.02
C THR A 9 -39.79 -8.99 -55.69
N ALA A 10 -38.72 -9.39 -55.01
CA ALA A 10 -38.62 -9.49 -53.56
C ALA A 10 -39.03 -8.16 -52.91
N GLU A 11 -40.00 -8.23 -52.00
CA GLU A 11 -40.47 -7.16 -51.15
C GLU A 11 -39.42 -6.93 -50.05
N GLN A 12 -38.56 -5.92 -50.24
CA GLN A 12 -37.69 -5.41 -49.18
C GLN A 12 -38.57 -4.68 -48.16
N THR A 13 -38.87 -5.35 -47.05
CA THR A 13 -39.45 -4.70 -45.88
C THR A 13 -38.42 -3.71 -45.32
N THR A 14 -38.58 -2.43 -45.66
CA THR A 14 -37.82 -1.33 -45.05
C THR A 14 -38.21 -1.25 -43.58
N VAL A 15 -37.33 -1.70 -42.69
CA VAL A 15 -37.45 -1.47 -41.25
C VAL A 15 -37.19 0.01 -41.00
N ASP A 16 -38.24 0.72 -40.63
CA ASP A 16 -38.21 2.13 -40.26
C ASP A 16 -37.26 2.33 -39.05
N PRO A 17 -36.25 3.22 -39.10
CA PRO A 17 -35.24 3.36 -38.04
C PRO A 17 -35.76 4.07 -36.77
N ALA A 18 -37.07 4.26 -36.62
CA ALA A 18 -37.67 5.09 -35.58
C ALA A 18 -37.91 4.39 -34.23
N ASP A 19 -37.70 3.06 -34.10
CA ASP A 19 -38.00 2.32 -32.86
C ASP A 19 -36.76 2.00 -31.99
N ALA A 20 -35.73 2.86 -32.07
CA ALA A 20 -34.67 2.89 -31.07
C ALA A 20 -35.20 3.58 -29.80
N GLY A 21 -35.99 2.84 -29.00
CA GLY A 21 -36.48 3.31 -27.71
C GLY A 21 -35.36 3.93 -26.85
N PRO A 22 -35.68 4.93 -26.01
CA PRO A 22 -34.68 5.70 -25.28
C PRO A 22 -33.78 4.76 -24.47
N VAL A 23 -32.49 4.76 -24.78
CA VAL A 23 -31.47 4.09 -23.98
C VAL A 23 -31.59 4.68 -22.57
N VAL A 24 -32.18 3.92 -21.65
CA VAL A 24 -32.33 4.32 -20.25
C VAL A 24 -30.93 4.52 -19.68
N ARG A 25 -30.45 5.77 -19.65
CA ARG A 25 -29.24 6.15 -18.92
C ARG A 25 -29.49 5.80 -17.47
N ARG A 26 -28.86 4.71 -16.99
CA ARG A 26 -28.90 4.36 -15.57
C ARG A 26 -28.50 5.57 -14.75
N ALA A 27 -29.39 6.01 -13.86
CA ALA A 27 -29.17 7.17 -13.01
C ALA A 27 -27.90 6.95 -12.17
N ARG A 28 -26.99 7.93 -12.22
CA ARG A 28 -25.76 7.94 -11.46
C ARG A 28 -26.07 8.11 -9.97
N ILE A 29 -25.49 7.28 -9.11
CA ILE A 29 -25.70 7.35 -7.66
C ILE A 29 -24.71 8.34 -7.06
N VAL A 30 -25.15 9.58 -6.86
CA VAL A 30 -24.31 10.69 -6.40
C VAL A 30 -23.59 10.37 -5.08
N GLY A 31 -24.24 9.67 -4.14
CA GLY A 31 -23.62 9.28 -2.87
C GLY A 31 -22.37 8.41 -3.02
N VAL A 32 -22.27 7.59 -4.07
CA VAL A 32 -21.07 6.79 -4.36
C VAL A 32 -19.91 7.69 -4.79
N ASP A 33 -20.18 8.71 -5.61
CA ASP A 33 -19.14 9.65 -6.02
C ASP A 33 -18.74 10.59 -4.87
N VAL A 34 -19.65 10.94 -3.97
CA VAL A 34 -19.31 11.68 -2.73
C VAL A 34 -18.38 10.85 -1.86
N ALA A 35 -18.70 9.58 -1.62
CA ALA A 35 -17.81 8.70 -0.85
C ALA A 35 -16.43 8.55 -1.51
N ARG A 36 -16.38 8.41 -2.85
CA ARG A 36 -15.10 8.38 -3.59
C ARG A 36 -14.33 9.70 -3.46
N GLY A 37 -15.02 10.83 -3.53
CA GLY A 37 -14.41 12.15 -3.37
C GLY A 37 -13.87 12.38 -1.97
N ALA A 38 -14.62 11.97 -0.94
CA ALA A 38 -14.17 12.01 0.45
C ALA A 38 -12.93 11.14 0.68
N ALA A 39 -12.92 9.93 0.14
CA ALA A 39 -11.76 9.04 0.18
C ALA A 39 -10.53 9.67 -0.50
N LEU A 40 -10.71 10.28 -1.68
CA LEU A 40 -9.63 10.97 -2.38
C LEU A 40 -9.07 12.14 -1.58
N LEU A 41 -9.92 13.00 -1.01
CA LEU A 41 -9.47 14.09 -0.16
C LEU A 41 -8.75 13.58 1.10
N GLY A 42 -9.20 12.46 1.67
CA GLY A 42 -8.52 11.80 2.77
C GLY A 42 -7.12 11.31 2.40
N MET A 43 -6.97 10.66 1.23
CA MET A 43 -5.66 10.24 0.71
C MET A 43 -4.73 11.44 0.48
N MET A 44 -5.22 12.50 -0.18
CA MET A 44 -4.45 13.74 -0.37
C MET A 44 -4.03 14.39 0.95
N ALA A 45 -4.85 14.27 2.01
CA ALA A 45 -4.54 14.84 3.30
C ALA A 45 -3.42 14.08 4.00
N VAL A 46 -3.45 12.74 3.99
CA VAL A 46 -2.41 11.92 4.62
C VAL A 46 -1.09 11.91 3.85
N HIS A 47 -1.10 12.18 2.55
CA HIS A 47 0.12 12.29 1.74
C HIS A 47 0.84 13.63 1.88
N VAL A 48 0.23 14.62 2.55
CA VAL A 48 0.75 15.99 2.59
C VAL A 48 0.85 16.55 3.99
N LEU A 49 -0.14 16.30 4.85
CA LEU A 49 -0.11 16.81 6.21
C LEU A 49 0.68 15.87 7.10
N ASP A 50 1.37 16.45 8.07
CA ASP A 50 2.16 15.71 9.04
C ASP A 50 1.31 14.68 9.79
N SER A 51 1.90 13.50 9.97
CA SER A 51 1.24 12.42 10.69
C SER A 51 1.17 12.70 12.20
N PHE A 52 2.14 13.46 12.72
CA PHE A 52 2.28 13.83 14.13
C PHE A 52 2.48 15.34 14.28
N ASP A 53 2.03 15.89 15.40
CA ASP A 53 2.28 17.29 15.75
C ASP A 53 3.63 17.45 16.49
N ALA A 54 3.96 18.70 16.83
CA ALA A 54 5.19 19.04 17.56
C ALA A 54 5.25 18.49 19.01
N GLN A 55 4.23 17.74 19.46
CA GLN A 55 4.21 17.02 20.73
C GLN A 55 4.20 15.50 20.52
N ASP A 56 4.52 15.03 19.31
CA ASP A 56 4.48 13.63 18.90
C ASP A 56 3.09 12.98 19.02
N ALA A 57 2.03 13.79 19.07
CA ALA A 57 0.67 13.27 19.09
C ALA A 57 0.16 13.09 17.65
N PRO A 58 -0.59 12.02 17.35
CA PRO A 58 -1.14 11.81 16.02
C PRO A 58 -2.12 12.92 15.65
N THR A 59 -1.96 13.50 14.46
CA THR A 59 -2.84 14.59 14.03
C THR A 59 -4.27 14.10 13.80
N ALA A 60 -5.22 15.04 13.82
CA ALA A 60 -6.62 14.72 13.51
C ALA A 60 -6.78 14.09 12.11
N THR A 61 -5.92 14.46 11.16
CA THR A 61 -5.87 13.87 9.82
C THR A 61 -5.49 12.39 9.91
N THR A 62 -4.42 12.05 10.61
CA THR A 62 -3.97 10.67 10.85
C THR A 62 -5.07 9.83 11.49
N LEU A 63 -5.70 10.35 12.54
CA LEU A 63 -6.76 9.63 13.27
C LEU A 63 -7.99 9.30 12.42
N VAL A 64 -8.35 10.18 11.48
CA VAL A 64 -9.60 10.07 10.70
C VAL A 64 -9.37 9.46 9.32
N ALA A 65 -8.22 9.68 8.69
CA ALA A 65 -7.99 9.37 7.28
C ALA A 65 -6.97 8.26 7.03
N ALA A 66 -5.96 8.06 7.88
CA ALA A 66 -4.95 7.02 7.69
C ALA A 66 -5.60 5.62 7.68
N GLY A 67 -5.26 4.80 6.68
CA GLY A 67 -5.91 3.52 6.35
C GLY A 67 -7.35 3.62 5.82
N ARG A 68 -8.21 4.39 6.51
CA ARG A 68 -9.65 4.50 6.24
C ARG A 68 -9.96 5.11 4.88
N SER A 69 -9.15 6.06 4.43
CA SER A 69 -9.31 6.72 3.12
C SER A 69 -9.06 5.73 1.98
N ALA A 70 -7.95 4.99 2.00
CA ALA A 70 -7.62 3.93 1.05
C ALA A 70 -8.66 2.80 1.06
N ALA A 71 -9.07 2.32 2.23
CA ALA A 71 -10.13 1.32 2.37
C ALA A 71 -11.47 1.79 1.77
N THR A 72 -11.84 3.05 2.01
CA THR A 72 -13.05 3.65 1.40
C THR A 72 -12.93 3.72 -0.12
N PHE A 73 -11.74 4.08 -0.62
CA PHE A 73 -11.47 4.11 -2.04
C PHE A 73 -11.63 2.71 -2.67
N ALA A 74 -11.12 1.66 -2.01
CA ALA A 74 -11.14 0.27 -2.50
C ALA A 74 -12.55 -0.31 -2.49
N LEU A 75 -13.29 -0.09 -1.41
CA LEU A 75 -14.68 -0.49 -1.31
C LEU A 75 -15.54 0.19 -2.39
N VAL A 76 -15.38 1.50 -2.59
CA VAL A 76 -16.15 2.22 -3.61
C VAL A 76 -15.73 1.80 -5.03
N ALA A 77 -14.48 1.43 -5.26
CA ALA A 77 -14.06 0.83 -6.53
C ALA A 77 -14.84 -0.47 -6.80
N GLY A 78 -15.01 -1.33 -5.78
CA GLY A 78 -15.84 -2.52 -5.88
C GLY A 78 -17.31 -2.24 -6.17
N VAL A 79 -17.91 -1.25 -5.49
CA VAL A 79 -19.28 -0.78 -5.79
C VAL A 79 -19.40 -0.32 -7.25
N SER A 80 -18.37 0.37 -7.75
CA SER A 80 -18.33 0.89 -9.12
C SER A 80 -18.30 -0.24 -10.14
N VAL A 81 -17.52 -1.30 -9.89
CA VAL A 81 -17.49 -2.51 -10.72
C VAL A 81 -18.85 -3.20 -10.73
N ALA A 82 -19.52 -3.33 -9.58
CA ALA A 82 -20.86 -3.90 -9.52
C ALA A 82 -21.89 -3.08 -10.33
N LEU A 83 -21.89 -1.74 -10.22
CA LEU A 83 -22.79 -0.87 -10.98
C LEU A 83 -22.54 -0.94 -12.50
N LEU A 84 -21.28 -1.03 -12.92
CA LEU A 84 -20.88 -1.19 -14.33
C LEU A 84 -21.23 -2.57 -14.88
N SER A 85 -21.29 -3.60 -14.03
CA SER A 85 -21.57 -5.00 -14.37
C SER A 85 -22.99 -5.45 -14.05
N GLY A 86 -23.96 -4.54 -14.22
CA GLY A 86 -25.39 -4.87 -14.11
C GLY A 86 -26.07 -4.40 -12.82
N GLY A 87 -25.34 -3.87 -11.85
CA GLY A 87 -25.86 -3.43 -10.56
C GLY A 87 -26.56 -4.60 -9.86
N ARG A 88 -27.82 -4.42 -9.46
CA ARG A 88 -28.64 -5.47 -8.81
C ARG A 88 -28.78 -6.78 -9.59
N HIS A 89 -28.61 -6.74 -10.91
CA HIS A 89 -28.74 -7.93 -11.75
C HIS A 89 -27.36 -8.44 -12.17
N VAL A 90 -27.09 -9.71 -11.86
CA VAL A 90 -25.87 -10.40 -12.28
C VAL A 90 -25.90 -10.60 -13.79
N VAL A 91 -24.92 -10.04 -14.50
CA VAL A 91 -24.76 -10.22 -15.95
C VAL A 91 -24.39 -11.67 -16.28
N ARG A 92 -24.96 -12.21 -17.36
CA ARG A 92 -24.78 -13.61 -17.78
C ARG A 92 -24.41 -13.72 -19.26
N GLY A 93 -23.89 -14.88 -19.66
CA GLY A 93 -23.59 -15.21 -21.05
C GLY A 93 -22.67 -14.20 -21.74
N SER A 94 -23.01 -13.82 -22.98
CA SER A 94 -22.20 -12.91 -23.80
C SER A 94 -22.06 -11.50 -23.23
N GLU A 95 -23.08 -11.01 -22.50
CA GLU A 95 -23.01 -9.71 -21.83
C GLU A 95 -21.95 -9.70 -20.73
N ARG A 96 -21.84 -10.79 -19.97
CA ARG A 96 -20.78 -10.95 -18.96
C ARG A 96 -19.40 -10.91 -19.61
N THR A 97 -19.19 -11.63 -20.71
CA THR A 97 -17.90 -11.64 -21.41
C THR A 97 -17.53 -10.25 -21.94
N ALA A 98 -18.50 -9.51 -22.47
CA ALA A 98 -18.28 -8.14 -22.93
C ALA A 98 -17.89 -7.19 -21.79
N VAL A 99 -18.58 -7.28 -20.65
CA VAL A 99 -18.25 -6.50 -19.44
C VAL A 99 -16.88 -6.89 -18.89
N ALA A 100 -16.57 -8.18 -18.84
CA ALA A 100 -15.27 -8.70 -18.42
C ALA A 100 -14.14 -8.15 -19.28
N GLY A 101 -14.27 -8.16 -20.62
CA GLY A 101 -13.27 -7.60 -21.52
C GLY A 101 -13.06 -6.09 -21.31
N GLY A 102 -14.13 -5.34 -21.05
CA GLY A 102 -14.00 -3.92 -20.67
C GLY A 102 -13.28 -3.72 -19.33
N LEU A 103 -13.53 -4.59 -18.34
CA LEU A 103 -12.88 -4.54 -17.04
C LEU A 103 -11.39 -4.89 -17.13
N VAL A 104 -11.01 -5.87 -17.95
CA VAL A 104 -9.60 -6.20 -18.22
C VAL A 104 -8.87 -5.01 -18.85
N VAL A 105 -9.45 -4.37 -19.87
CA VAL A 105 -8.82 -3.18 -20.47
C VAL A 105 -8.67 -2.06 -19.45
N ARG A 106 -9.68 -1.85 -18.59
CA ARG A 106 -9.59 -0.88 -17.50
C ARG A 106 -8.46 -1.21 -16.52
N ALA A 107 -8.32 -2.47 -16.13
CA ALA A 107 -7.25 -2.93 -15.26
C ALA A 107 -5.89 -2.65 -15.88
N LEU A 108 -5.68 -3.03 -17.14
CA LEU A 108 -4.41 -2.82 -17.85
C LEU A 108 -4.04 -1.35 -17.98
N LEU A 109 -5.02 -0.48 -18.31
CA LEU A 109 -4.75 0.96 -18.43
C LEU A 109 -4.44 1.60 -17.08
N ILE A 110 -5.15 1.21 -16.02
CA ILE A 110 -4.90 1.72 -14.67
C ILE A 110 -3.54 1.22 -14.16
N GLY A 111 -3.21 -0.04 -14.42
CA GLY A 111 -1.90 -0.61 -14.10
C GLY A 111 -0.77 0.11 -14.84
N ALA A 112 -0.93 0.38 -16.14
CA ALA A 112 0.06 1.12 -16.90
C ALA A 112 0.26 2.56 -16.38
N ILE A 113 -0.81 3.24 -15.97
CA ILE A 113 -0.72 4.56 -15.33
C ILE A 113 -0.04 4.43 -13.97
N GLY A 114 -0.36 3.41 -13.18
CA GLY A 114 0.26 3.13 -11.89
C GLY A 114 1.77 2.90 -12.01
N LEU A 115 2.19 2.01 -12.90
CA LEU A 115 3.61 1.72 -13.15
C LEU A 115 4.38 2.94 -13.68
N ALA A 116 3.71 3.84 -14.41
CA ALA A 116 4.30 5.10 -14.84
C ALA A 116 4.47 6.08 -13.67
N LEU A 117 3.50 6.13 -12.76
CA LEU A 117 3.56 6.98 -11.57
C LEU A 117 4.51 6.44 -10.51
N GLY A 118 4.71 5.13 -10.43
CA GLY A 118 5.68 4.52 -9.51
C GLY A 118 7.11 5.00 -9.76
N ALA A 119 7.43 5.42 -11.00
CA ALA A 119 8.71 6.05 -11.30
C ALA A 119 8.91 7.43 -10.62
N LEU A 120 7.86 7.98 -10.01
CA LEU A 120 7.89 9.23 -9.24
C LEU A 120 7.81 8.99 -7.73
N ALA A 121 7.68 7.74 -7.27
CA ALA A 121 7.44 7.42 -5.87
C ALA A 121 8.58 7.92 -4.96
N GLU A 122 9.82 7.71 -5.38
CA GLU A 122 11.01 8.21 -4.67
C GLU A 122 11.00 9.73 -4.50
N SER A 123 10.45 10.47 -5.46
CA SER A 123 10.37 11.94 -5.41
C SER A 123 9.16 12.47 -4.65
N ASN A 124 8.11 11.67 -4.44
CA ASN A 124 6.89 12.12 -3.77
C ASN A 124 6.66 11.51 -2.39
N GLY A 125 7.41 10.46 -2.01
CA GLY A 125 7.29 9.80 -0.72
C GLY A 125 5.95 9.09 -0.49
N VAL A 126 5.24 8.72 -1.57
CA VAL A 126 3.90 8.15 -1.50
C VAL A 126 3.81 6.81 -2.22
N ASP A 127 3.32 5.80 -1.50
CA ASP A 127 3.00 4.49 -2.05
C ASP A 127 1.75 4.53 -2.95
N GLY A 128 1.93 4.11 -4.20
CA GLY A 128 0.95 4.16 -5.26
C GLY A 128 0.01 2.95 -5.27
N ILE A 129 -1.27 3.17 -4.97
CA ILE A 129 -2.27 2.08 -4.93
C ILE A 129 -2.68 1.51 -6.31
N LEU A 130 -2.32 2.17 -7.43
CA LEU A 130 -2.88 1.88 -8.75
C LEU A 130 -2.45 0.52 -9.35
N PRO A 131 -1.18 0.07 -9.26
CA PRO A 131 -0.77 -1.27 -9.71
C PRO A 131 -1.56 -2.39 -9.01
N PHE A 132 -1.75 -2.27 -7.69
CA PHE A 132 -2.56 -3.20 -6.89
C PHE A 132 -4.02 -3.22 -7.38
N TYR A 133 -4.59 -2.06 -7.69
CA TYR A 133 -5.94 -1.95 -8.25
C TYR A 133 -6.12 -2.62 -9.61
N ALA A 134 -5.09 -2.60 -10.45
CA ALA A 134 -5.12 -3.32 -11.71
C ALA A 134 -5.32 -4.82 -11.45
N VAL A 135 -4.56 -5.41 -10.53
CA VAL A 135 -4.70 -6.82 -10.14
C VAL A 135 -6.08 -7.09 -9.54
N LEU A 136 -6.56 -6.24 -8.62
CA LEU A 136 -7.89 -6.35 -8.03
C LEU A 136 -8.99 -6.35 -9.11
N PHE A 137 -8.90 -5.48 -10.12
CA PHE A 137 -9.87 -5.44 -11.22
C PHE A 137 -9.79 -6.67 -12.13
N LEU A 138 -8.61 -7.27 -12.32
CA LEU A 138 -8.49 -8.57 -12.98
C LEU A 138 -9.17 -9.68 -12.16
N LEU A 139 -8.93 -9.71 -10.84
CA LEU A 139 -9.56 -10.67 -9.92
C LEU A 139 -11.07 -10.45 -9.79
N ALA A 140 -11.58 -9.24 -10.03
CA ALA A 140 -13.02 -8.98 -10.07
C ALA A 140 -13.72 -9.65 -11.26
N VAL A 141 -13.03 -9.96 -12.36
CA VAL A 141 -13.61 -10.59 -13.57
C VAL A 141 -14.34 -11.91 -13.27
N PRO A 142 -13.74 -12.91 -12.60
CA PRO A 142 -14.46 -14.11 -12.21
C PRO A 142 -15.58 -13.82 -11.21
N LEU A 143 -15.38 -12.85 -10.31
CA LEU A 143 -16.33 -12.47 -9.26
C LEU A 143 -17.61 -11.80 -9.79
N LEU A 144 -17.61 -11.32 -11.04
CA LEU A 144 -18.79 -10.70 -11.67
C LEU A 144 -20.02 -11.61 -11.71
N ALA A 145 -19.82 -12.94 -11.74
CA ALA A 145 -20.91 -13.92 -11.75
C ALA A 145 -21.45 -14.28 -10.35
N CYS A 146 -20.78 -13.82 -9.29
CA CYS A 146 -21.13 -14.23 -7.93
C CYS A 146 -22.33 -13.44 -7.39
N PRO A 147 -23.25 -14.11 -6.67
CA PRO A 147 -24.31 -13.42 -5.94
C PRO A 147 -23.73 -12.65 -4.74
N PRO A 148 -24.45 -11.62 -4.22
CA PRO A 148 -23.96 -10.79 -3.12
C PRO A 148 -23.60 -11.58 -1.86
N ALA A 149 -24.31 -12.68 -1.54
CA ALA A 149 -24.00 -13.51 -0.39
C ALA A 149 -22.63 -14.21 -0.49
N VAL A 150 -22.27 -14.69 -1.69
CA VAL A 150 -20.95 -15.31 -1.93
C VAL A 150 -19.86 -14.26 -1.84
N LEU A 151 -20.09 -13.06 -2.39
CA LEU A 151 -19.15 -11.95 -2.30
C LEU A 151 -18.93 -11.47 -0.86
N ALA A 152 -20.00 -11.41 -0.06
CA ALA A 152 -19.91 -11.09 1.36
C ALA A 152 -19.17 -12.19 2.15
N GLY A 153 -19.46 -13.46 1.87
CA GLY A 153 -18.72 -14.59 2.46
C GLY A 153 -17.24 -14.60 2.06
N LEU A 154 -16.92 -14.27 0.82
CA LEU A 154 -15.55 -14.13 0.35
C LEU A 154 -14.84 -12.96 1.03
N ALA A 155 -15.51 -11.80 1.16
CA ALA A 155 -14.95 -10.66 1.89
C ALA A 155 -14.63 -11.03 3.35
N ALA A 156 -15.55 -11.73 4.03
CA ALA A 156 -15.34 -12.20 5.40
C ALA A 156 -14.20 -13.24 5.50
N ALA A 157 -14.13 -14.18 4.56
CA ALA A 157 -13.06 -15.17 4.53
C ALA A 157 -11.70 -14.52 4.29
N VAL A 158 -11.60 -13.61 3.32
CA VAL A 158 -10.37 -12.85 3.03
C VAL A 158 -9.97 -11.97 4.22
N ALA A 159 -10.95 -11.35 4.91
CA ALA A 159 -10.67 -10.52 6.07
C ALA A 159 -10.04 -11.27 7.26
N VAL A 160 -10.19 -12.60 7.30
CA VAL A 160 -9.57 -13.46 8.30
C VAL A 160 -8.29 -14.10 7.75
N VAL A 161 -8.37 -14.70 6.57
CA VAL A 161 -7.26 -15.49 5.99
C VAL A 161 -6.13 -14.61 5.47
N GLY A 162 -6.43 -13.44 4.90
CA GLY A 162 -5.43 -12.52 4.34
C GLY A 162 -4.41 -12.06 5.37
N PRO A 163 -4.84 -11.42 6.48
CA PRO A 163 -3.91 -11.00 7.54
C PRO A 163 -3.13 -12.16 8.17
N VAL A 164 -3.78 -13.31 8.36
CA VAL A 164 -3.11 -14.53 8.86
C VAL A 164 -2.00 -14.98 7.90
N LEU A 165 -2.24 -14.88 6.59
CA LEU A 165 -1.22 -15.20 5.60
C LEU A 165 -0.04 -14.22 5.69
N LEU A 166 -0.30 -12.91 5.80
CA LEU A 166 0.76 -11.91 5.92
C LEU A 166 1.65 -12.17 7.14
N VAL A 167 1.06 -12.40 8.32
CA VAL A 167 1.81 -12.74 9.54
C VAL A 167 2.58 -14.05 9.38
N ALA A 168 1.98 -15.06 8.75
CA ALA A 168 2.65 -16.34 8.52
C ALA A 168 3.82 -16.25 7.53
N THR A 169 3.80 -15.27 6.61
CA THR A 169 4.86 -15.04 5.62
C THR A 169 5.87 -13.97 6.04
N ALA A 170 5.63 -13.22 7.11
CA ALA A 170 6.45 -12.08 7.53
C ALA A 170 7.93 -12.43 7.81
N GLY A 171 8.21 -13.67 8.24
CA GLY A 171 9.60 -14.13 8.49
C GLY A 171 10.29 -14.80 7.29
N LEU A 172 9.67 -14.78 6.10
CA LEU A 172 10.25 -15.38 4.90
C LEU A 172 11.09 -14.34 4.16
N PRO A 173 12.21 -14.73 3.50
CA PRO A 173 13.02 -13.84 2.67
C PRO A 173 12.32 -13.57 1.33
N LEU A 174 11.16 -12.93 1.38
CA LEU A 174 10.43 -12.50 0.20
C LEU A 174 11.06 -11.22 -0.35
N PRO A 175 11.07 -11.02 -1.67
CA PRO A 175 11.50 -9.76 -2.25
C PRO A 175 10.62 -8.62 -1.70
N ASP A 176 11.26 -7.63 -1.09
CA ASP A 176 10.62 -6.44 -0.58
C ASP A 176 11.30 -5.22 -1.20
N PRO A 177 10.83 -4.73 -2.35
CA PRO A 177 11.44 -3.59 -3.01
C PRO A 177 11.15 -2.32 -2.22
N ASP A 178 12.18 -1.52 -1.94
CA ASP A 178 12.08 -0.22 -1.25
C ASP A 178 11.28 0.85 -2.02
N SER A 179 10.73 0.52 -3.19
CA SER A 179 10.02 1.44 -4.06
C SER A 179 8.82 0.82 -4.75
N ASP A 180 7.89 1.67 -5.14
CA ASP A 180 6.68 1.30 -5.87
C ASP A 180 6.96 0.49 -7.15
N PRO A 181 6.04 -0.41 -7.55
CA PRO A 181 6.15 -1.14 -8.81
C PRO A 181 6.30 -0.22 -10.02
N THR A 182 7.40 -0.36 -10.77
CA THR A 182 7.67 0.37 -12.02
C THR A 182 7.69 -0.55 -13.24
N PHE A 183 7.67 0.04 -14.45
CA PHE A 183 7.90 -0.73 -15.68
C PHE A 183 9.26 -1.42 -15.70
N THR A 184 10.28 -0.77 -15.15
CA THR A 184 11.64 -1.30 -15.07
C THR A 184 11.68 -2.50 -14.14
N ALA A 185 11.13 -2.37 -12.93
CA ALA A 185 11.02 -3.47 -11.97
C ALA A 185 10.25 -4.67 -12.55
N LEU A 186 9.15 -4.42 -13.26
CA LEU A 186 8.34 -5.47 -13.88
C LEU A 186 9.10 -6.27 -14.95
N VAL A 187 10.07 -5.64 -15.64
CA VAL A 187 10.90 -6.31 -16.66
C VAL A 187 12.10 -6.99 -16.02
N GLN A 188 12.73 -6.37 -15.03
CA GLN A 188 13.95 -6.85 -14.38
C GLN A 188 13.67 -8.02 -13.44
N ASP A 189 12.69 -7.87 -12.54
CA ASP A 189 12.27 -8.92 -11.63
C ASP A 189 10.72 -8.99 -11.55
N PRO A 190 10.09 -9.64 -12.56
CA PRO A 190 8.63 -9.80 -12.55
C PRO A 190 8.13 -10.60 -11.35
N LEU A 191 8.98 -11.43 -10.74
CA LEU A 191 8.58 -12.24 -9.61
C LEU A 191 8.53 -11.42 -8.33
N ALA A 192 9.52 -10.54 -8.11
CA ALA A 192 9.50 -9.57 -7.01
C ALA A 192 8.28 -8.67 -7.09
N VAL A 193 7.95 -8.14 -8.28
CA VAL A 193 6.75 -7.31 -8.45
C VAL A 193 5.47 -8.09 -8.13
N VAL A 194 5.38 -9.38 -8.48
CA VAL A 194 4.21 -10.19 -8.10
C VAL A 194 4.17 -10.41 -6.59
N ALA A 195 5.30 -10.68 -5.94
CA ALA A 195 5.37 -10.81 -4.48
C ALA A 195 4.93 -9.52 -3.78
N GLN A 196 5.45 -8.38 -4.25
CA GLN A 196 5.08 -7.03 -3.80
C GLN A 196 3.59 -6.77 -3.95
N LEU A 197 3.02 -7.05 -5.12
CA LEU A 197 1.59 -6.80 -5.35
C LEU A 197 0.67 -7.67 -4.49
N PHE A 198 1.10 -8.87 -4.09
CA PHE A 198 0.24 -9.82 -3.37
C PHE A 198 0.46 -9.85 -1.87
N LEU A 199 1.69 -9.66 -1.40
CA LEU A 199 2.13 -9.97 -0.03
C LEU A 199 2.89 -8.83 0.63
N THR A 200 3.98 -8.33 0.01
CA THR A 200 4.94 -7.45 0.70
C THR A 200 4.67 -5.95 0.55
N GLY A 201 4.06 -5.51 -0.56
CA GLY A 201 3.81 -4.09 -0.77
C GLY A 201 2.66 -3.53 0.09
N SER A 202 2.59 -2.19 0.18
CA SER A 202 1.73 -1.42 1.09
C SER A 202 0.22 -1.63 0.95
N TYR A 203 -0.23 -2.25 -0.15
CA TYR A 203 -1.64 -2.51 -0.43
C TYR A 203 -1.89 -3.95 -0.91
N PRO A 204 -1.49 -4.96 -0.11
CA PRO A 204 -1.35 -6.33 -0.59
C PRO A 204 -2.70 -6.87 -1.07
N VAL A 205 -2.72 -7.37 -2.31
CA VAL A 205 -3.96 -7.83 -2.97
C VAL A 205 -4.66 -8.92 -2.15
N VAL A 206 -3.92 -9.73 -1.40
CA VAL A 206 -4.49 -10.79 -0.56
C VAL A 206 -5.42 -10.22 0.53
N VAL A 207 -5.18 -9.01 1.01
CA VAL A 207 -6.03 -8.33 1.99
C VAL A 207 -7.03 -7.41 1.29
N TYR A 208 -6.58 -6.61 0.33
CA TYR A 208 -7.41 -5.61 -0.34
C TYR A 208 -8.58 -6.20 -1.15
N LEU A 209 -8.48 -7.49 -1.51
CA LEU A 209 -9.58 -8.23 -2.11
C LEU A 209 -10.83 -8.26 -1.21
N ALA A 210 -10.69 -8.16 0.12
CA ALA A 210 -11.81 -8.05 1.05
C ALA A 210 -12.64 -6.77 0.80
N TYR A 211 -11.98 -5.60 0.69
CA TYR A 211 -12.65 -4.33 0.39
C TYR A 211 -13.36 -4.38 -0.95
N LEU A 212 -12.69 -4.93 -1.98
CA LEU A 212 -13.26 -5.06 -3.31
C LEU A 212 -14.49 -5.96 -3.30
N CYS A 213 -14.42 -7.13 -2.66
CA CYS A 213 -15.53 -8.09 -2.57
C CYS A 213 -16.72 -7.50 -1.80
N ALA A 214 -16.47 -6.84 -0.67
CA ALA A 214 -17.49 -6.14 0.11
C ALA A 214 -18.16 -5.03 -0.73
N GLY A 215 -17.35 -4.23 -1.44
CA GLY A 215 -17.84 -3.22 -2.37
C GLY A 215 -18.71 -3.79 -3.48
N LEU A 216 -18.28 -4.88 -4.13
CA LEU A 216 -19.10 -5.56 -5.14
C LEU A 216 -20.41 -6.05 -4.53
N ALA A 217 -20.38 -6.69 -3.37
CA ALA A 217 -21.58 -7.18 -2.68
C ALA A 217 -22.57 -6.04 -2.39
N ILE A 218 -22.08 -4.93 -1.84
CA ILE A 218 -22.88 -3.72 -1.54
C ILE A 218 -23.45 -3.11 -2.83
N GLY A 219 -22.67 -3.04 -3.91
CA GLY A 219 -23.11 -2.52 -5.20
C GLY A 219 -24.18 -3.37 -5.91
N ARG A 220 -24.39 -4.63 -5.47
CA ARG A 220 -25.53 -5.47 -5.88
C ARG A 220 -26.81 -5.19 -5.08
N LEU A 221 -26.73 -4.45 -3.97
CA LEU A 221 -27.90 -4.06 -3.19
C LEU A 221 -28.64 -2.88 -3.83
N ASP A 222 -29.86 -2.61 -3.36
CA ASP A 222 -30.58 -1.40 -3.75
C ASP A 222 -30.10 -0.18 -2.97
N LEU A 223 -29.04 0.46 -3.48
CA LEU A 223 -28.46 1.67 -2.87
C LEU A 223 -29.41 2.88 -2.88
N THR A 224 -30.50 2.84 -3.65
CA THR A 224 -31.52 3.90 -3.62
C THR A 224 -32.39 3.78 -2.37
N ALA A 225 -32.56 2.56 -1.84
CA ALA A 225 -33.39 2.30 -0.67
C ALA A 225 -32.81 2.92 0.61
N ARG A 226 -33.62 3.73 1.31
CA ARG A 226 -33.22 4.39 2.56
C ARG A 226 -32.81 3.39 3.65
N ARG A 227 -33.50 2.25 3.69
CA ARG A 227 -33.20 1.14 4.61
C ARG A 227 -31.76 0.63 4.43
N VAL A 228 -31.32 0.40 3.20
CA VAL A 228 -29.96 -0.09 2.91
C VAL A 228 -28.92 0.91 3.42
N ALA A 229 -29.08 2.20 3.10
CA ALA A 229 -28.12 3.21 3.53
C ALA A 229 -28.01 3.33 5.07
N TRP A 230 -29.12 3.21 5.80
CA TRP A 230 -29.09 3.17 7.26
C TRP A 230 -28.41 1.93 7.82
N TRP A 231 -28.61 0.75 7.22
CA TRP A 231 -27.91 -0.47 7.63
C TRP A 231 -26.41 -0.39 7.34
N LEU A 232 -26.01 0.18 6.20
CA LEU A 232 -24.60 0.42 5.91
C LEU A 232 -23.98 1.39 6.93
N PHE A 233 -24.65 2.52 7.20
CA PHE A 233 -24.17 3.49 8.17
C PHE A 233 -24.09 2.92 9.60
N GLY A 234 -25.22 2.46 10.13
CA GLY A 234 -25.29 1.96 11.51
C GLY A 234 -24.50 0.67 11.72
N GLY A 235 -24.56 -0.27 10.76
CA GLY A 235 -23.80 -1.51 10.82
C GLY A 235 -22.29 -1.28 10.71
N GLY A 236 -21.86 -0.38 9.82
CA GLY A 236 -20.46 0.01 9.71
C GLY A 236 -19.93 0.68 10.97
N VAL A 237 -20.67 1.63 11.55
CA VAL A 237 -20.28 2.26 12.83
C VAL A 237 -20.20 1.24 13.95
N ALA A 238 -21.21 0.38 14.10
CA ALA A 238 -21.21 -0.65 15.15
C ALA A 238 -20.03 -1.61 15.00
N LEU A 239 -19.74 -2.09 13.79
CA LEU A 239 -18.63 -3.00 13.53
C LEU A 239 -17.26 -2.33 13.75
N ALA A 240 -17.11 -1.06 13.37
CA ALA A 240 -15.87 -0.30 13.60
C ALA A 240 -15.59 -0.14 15.10
N VAL A 241 -16.62 0.15 15.92
CA VAL A 241 -16.51 0.23 17.37
C VAL A 241 -16.14 -1.12 17.97
N VAL A 242 -16.82 -2.20 17.56
CA VAL A 242 -16.53 -3.56 18.04
C VAL A 242 -15.09 -3.96 17.71
N ALA A 243 -14.62 -3.69 16.48
CA ALA A 243 -13.24 -3.97 16.10
C ALA A 243 -12.23 -3.22 16.98
N ARG A 244 -12.47 -1.92 17.24
CA ARG A 244 -11.57 -1.13 18.10
C ARG A 244 -11.59 -1.63 19.55
N LEU A 245 -12.75 -1.97 20.09
CA LEU A 245 -12.86 -2.55 21.43
C LEU A 245 -12.17 -3.91 21.53
N ALA A 246 -12.27 -4.74 20.49
CA ALA A 246 -11.57 -6.02 20.41
C ALA A 246 -10.04 -5.82 20.41
N SER A 247 -9.51 -4.88 19.64
CA SER A 247 -8.08 -4.53 19.69
C SER A 247 -7.66 -4.09 21.09
N VAL A 248 -8.41 -3.18 21.73
CA VAL A 248 -8.10 -2.73 23.09
C VAL A 248 -8.08 -3.91 24.06
N LEU A 249 -9.05 -4.81 23.99
CA LEU A 249 -9.12 -5.99 24.85
C LEU A 249 -7.95 -6.97 24.64
N LEU A 250 -7.56 -7.21 23.38
CA LEU A 250 -6.48 -8.13 23.03
C LEU A 250 -5.11 -7.55 23.37
N LEU A 251 -4.88 -6.27 23.11
CA LEU A 251 -3.57 -5.63 23.27
C LEU A 251 -3.28 -5.26 24.73
N TYR A 252 -4.24 -4.71 25.48
CA TYR A 252 -3.97 -4.24 26.83
C TYR A 252 -4.38 -5.24 27.93
N PRO A 253 -5.66 -5.53 28.23
CA PRO A 253 -6.02 -6.49 29.28
C PRO A 253 -5.47 -7.90 29.10
N LEU A 254 -5.33 -8.38 27.86
CA LEU A 254 -4.81 -9.72 27.56
C LEU A 254 -3.28 -9.74 27.28
N GLY A 255 -2.61 -8.59 27.40
CA GLY A 255 -1.15 -8.49 27.37
C GLY A 255 -0.50 -8.61 25.98
N GLY A 256 -1.28 -8.63 24.89
CA GLY A 256 -0.73 -8.78 23.54
C GLY A 256 0.27 -7.70 23.16
N PHE A 257 0.08 -6.47 23.64
CA PHE A 257 0.98 -5.36 23.38
C PHE A 257 2.35 -5.55 24.04
N ALA A 258 2.37 -6.08 25.28
CA ALA A 258 3.63 -6.37 25.97
C ALA A 258 4.43 -7.47 25.25
N VAL A 259 3.75 -8.47 24.68
CA VAL A 259 4.38 -9.51 23.88
C VAL A 259 5.00 -8.93 22.62
N LEU A 260 4.29 -8.03 21.93
CA LEU A 260 4.81 -7.36 20.73
C LEU A 260 6.05 -6.52 21.05
N ILE A 261 6.02 -5.69 22.10
CA ILE A 261 7.18 -4.90 22.53
C ILE A 261 8.38 -5.82 22.86
N SER A 262 8.15 -6.91 23.58
CA SER A 262 9.23 -7.84 23.96
C SER A 262 9.83 -8.62 22.78
N GLY A 263 9.09 -8.72 21.67
CA GLY A 263 9.51 -9.42 20.46
C GLY A 263 10.10 -8.51 19.38
N SER A 264 10.04 -7.19 19.57
CA SER A 264 10.68 -6.20 18.69
C SER A 264 12.17 -6.08 19.02
N SER A 265 13.01 -5.88 18.00
CA SER A 265 14.46 -5.73 18.17
C SER A 265 14.79 -4.53 19.08
N PRO A 266 15.76 -4.66 20.00
CA PRO A 266 16.11 -3.62 20.97
C PRO A 266 17.00 -2.55 20.30
N GLY A 267 16.40 -1.68 19.49
CA GLY A 267 17.08 -0.52 18.89
C GLY A 267 16.70 0.82 19.50
N GLY A 268 15.52 0.94 20.13
CA GLY A 268 14.98 2.22 20.62
C GLY A 268 14.28 2.12 21.98
N THR A 269 13.76 3.25 22.47
CA THR A 269 13.04 3.27 23.75
C THR A 269 11.72 2.51 23.66
N ALA A 270 11.21 1.99 24.79
CA ALA A 270 9.91 1.32 24.80
C ALA A 270 8.74 2.20 24.31
N ALA A 271 8.85 3.53 24.47
CA ALA A 271 7.88 4.50 23.98
C ALA A 271 7.91 4.61 22.45
N GLU A 272 9.11 4.58 21.88
CA GLU A 272 9.34 4.63 20.43
C GLU A 272 8.88 3.33 19.76
N THR A 273 9.25 2.16 20.29
CA THR A 273 8.73 0.87 19.80
C THR A 273 7.20 0.83 19.87
N ALA A 274 6.61 1.34 20.95
CA ALA A 274 5.16 1.44 21.08
C ALA A 274 4.54 2.37 20.02
N ARG A 275 5.21 3.48 19.68
CA ARG A 275 4.78 4.41 18.62
C ARG A 275 4.81 3.72 17.26
N THR A 276 5.94 3.11 16.89
CA THR A 276 6.10 2.38 15.62
C THR A 276 5.03 1.30 15.49
N LEU A 277 4.85 0.45 16.52
CA LEU A 277 3.84 -0.60 16.51
C LEU A 277 2.39 -0.08 16.31
N LEU A 278 2.09 1.13 16.76
CA LEU A 278 0.73 1.69 16.72
C LEU A 278 0.44 2.54 15.47
N TRP A 279 1.46 2.95 14.72
CA TRP A 279 1.30 3.91 13.64
C TRP A 279 1.95 3.51 12.32
N ASP A 280 3.08 2.79 12.38
CA ASP A 280 3.83 2.37 11.21
C ASP A 280 4.54 1.02 11.46
N PRO A 281 3.79 -0.08 11.65
CA PRO A 281 4.38 -1.33 12.09
C PRO A 281 4.82 -2.21 10.91
N ASP A 282 6.10 -2.60 10.91
CA ASP A 282 6.55 -3.70 10.06
C ASP A 282 5.81 -5.00 10.38
N PRO A 283 5.48 -5.83 9.38
CA PRO A 283 4.86 -7.13 9.60
C PRO A 283 5.66 -7.98 10.60
N ALA A 284 5.11 -8.21 11.79
CA ALA A 284 5.74 -9.04 12.80
C ALA A 284 5.32 -10.51 12.70
N THR A 285 6.20 -11.43 13.08
CA THR A 285 5.90 -12.88 13.13
C THR A 285 4.96 -13.31 14.26
N SER A 286 4.56 -12.36 15.12
CA SER A 286 3.69 -12.62 16.27
C SER A 286 2.21 -12.61 15.89
N TRP A 287 1.46 -13.61 16.35
CA TRP A 287 0.00 -13.66 16.17
C TRP A 287 -0.75 -12.49 16.82
N TRP A 288 -0.15 -11.84 17.83
CA TRP A 288 -0.71 -10.64 18.44
C TRP A 288 -0.73 -9.44 17.48
N TYR A 289 0.06 -9.48 16.39
CA TYR A 289 0.03 -8.50 15.31
C TYR A 289 -1.36 -8.36 14.71
N LEU A 290 -2.13 -9.45 14.61
CA LEU A 290 -3.51 -9.46 14.08
C LEU A 290 -4.47 -8.54 14.86
N ALA A 291 -4.11 -8.15 16.09
CA ALA A 291 -4.88 -7.26 16.95
C ALA A 291 -4.47 -5.78 16.86
N LEU A 292 -3.39 -5.45 16.14
CA LEU A 292 -2.92 -4.08 15.97
C LEU A 292 -3.94 -3.24 15.20
N PRO A 293 -4.34 -2.07 15.71
CA PRO A 293 -5.30 -1.23 15.01
C PRO A 293 -4.58 -0.07 14.29
N ALA A 294 -3.31 -0.30 13.93
CA ALA A 294 -2.42 0.65 13.30
C ALA A 294 -2.81 0.80 11.82
N PRO A 295 -2.82 2.03 11.29
CA PRO A 295 -3.08 2.24 9.86
C PRO A 295 -2.14 1.40 9.01
N HIS A 296 -2.64 0.77 7.95
CA HIS A 296 -1.82 0.02 6.99
C HIS A 296 -1.05 -1.18 7.56
N SER A 297 -1.30 -1.55 8.81
CA SER A 297 -0.77 -2.81 9.37
C SER A 297 -1.36 -4.05 8.69
N GLU A 298 -2.47 -3.89 7.94
CA GLU A 298 -3.18 -4.99 7.28
C GLU A 298 -3.54 -6.14 8.24
N SER A 299 -3.60 -5.84 9.54
CA SER A 299 -4.01 -6.77 10.58
C SER A 299 -5.50 -7.10 10.46
N THR A 300 -5.96 -8.18 11.09
CA THR A 300 -7.39 -8.49 11.09
C THR A 300 -8.23 -7.38 11.72
N VAL A 301 -7.77 -6.76 12.80
CA VAL A 301 -8.54 -5.70 13.45
C VAL A 301 -8.52 -4.41 12.62
N ASP A 302 -7.38 -4.03 12.06
CA ASP A 302 -7.30 -2.84 11.20
C ASP A 302 -8.20 -3.01 9.97
N LEU A 303 -8.04 -4.12 9.24
CA LEU A 303 -8.83 -4.44 8.05
C LEU A 303 -10.34 -4.44 8.31
N VAL A 304 -10.80 -5.06 9.42
CA VAL A 304 -12.23 -5.04 9.78
C VAL A 304 -12.68 -3.65 10.15
N HIS A 305 -11.87 -2.89 10.90
CA HIS A 305 -12.19 -1.53 11.33
C HIS A 305 -12.30 -0.57 10.14
N THR A 306 -11.31 -0.53 9.27
CA THR A 306 -11.26 0.36 8.10
C THR A 306 -12.31 -0.03 7.06
N LEU A 307 -12.59 -1.33 6.86
CA LEU A 307 -13.71 -1.80 6.02
C LEU A 307 -15.05 -1.31 6.59
N ALA A 308 -15.24 -1.41 7.91
CA ALA A 308 -16.44 -0.95 8.58
C ALA A 308 -16.61 0.58 8.49
N CYS A 309 -15.53 1.34 8.65
CA CYS A 309 -15.49 2.77 8.38
C CYS A 309 -15.87 3.10 6.93
N ALA A 310 -15.32 2.39 5.95
CA ALA A 310 -15.65 2.56 4.54
C ALA A 310 -17.14 2.32 4.24
N VAL A 311 -17.71 1.26 4.83
CA VAL A 311 -19.15 0.96 4.74
C VAL A 311 -19.98 2.09 5.37
N ALA A 312 -19.55 2.60 6.53
CA ALA A 312 -20.22 3.69 7.22
C ALA A 312 -20.17 4.99 6.41
N VAL A 313 -19.00 5.36 5.87
CA VAL A 313 -18.82 6.55 5.01
C VAL A 313 -19.71 6.47 3.78
N LEU A 314 -19.78 5.31 3.11
CA LEU A 314 -20.70 5.10 2.00
C LEU A 314 -22.16 5.25 2.42
N GLY A 315 -22.55 4.65 3.54
CA GLY A 315 -23.90 4.78 4.11
C GLY A 315 -24.28 6.24 4.41
N ALA A 316 -23.37 6.98 5.05
CA ALA A 316 -23.52 8.40 5.35
C ALA A 316 -23.66 9.23 4.07
N ALA A 317 -22.79 9.02 3.08
CA ALA A 317 -22.86 9.72 1.80
C ALA A 317 -24.20 9.47 1.07
N LEU A 318 -24.70 8.23 1.11
CA LEU A 318 -26.02 7.88 0.56
C LEU A 318 -27.17 8.53 1.35
N LEU A 319 -27.05 8.72 2.67
CA LEU A 319 -28.06 9.39 3.48
C LEU A 319 -28.06 10.91 3.24
N LEU A 320 -26.88 11.54 3.27
CA LEU A 320 -26.71 12.99 3.10
C LEU A 320 -27.19 13.45 1.72
N THR A 321 -26.84 12.70 0.67
CA THR A 321 -27.20 13.06 -0.71
C THR A 321 -28.68 12.87 -1.07
N ARG A 322 -29.52 12.38 -0.15
CA ARG A 322 -30.98 12.35 -0.35
C ARG A 322 -31.64 13.71 -0.17
N SER A 323 -31.06 14.56 0.66
CA SER A 323 -31.54 15.91 0.90
C SER A 323 -30.95 16.88 -0.13
N ARG A 324 -31.78 17.79 -0.68
CA ARG A 324 -31.35 18.71 -1.74
C ARG A 324 -30.20 19.63 -1.32
N ILE A 325 -30.22 20.13 -0.08
CA ILE A 325 -29.22 21.08 0.42
C ILE A 325 -27.85 20.39 0.58
N PRO A 326 -27.70 19.29 1.35
CA PRO A 326 -26.41 18.60 1.45
C PRO A 326 -25.92 18.06 0.10
N ALA A 327 -26.81 17.57 -0.77
CA ALA A 327 -26.42 17.12 -2.11
C ALA A 327 -25.80 18.25 -2.97
N ARG A 328 -26.29 19.49 -2.83
CA ARG A 328 -25.70 20.66 -3.51
C ARG A 328 -24.37 21.04 -2.89
N LEU A 329 -24.27 21.04 -1.56
CA LEU A 329 -23.02 21.39 -0.87
C LEU A 329 -21.91 20.38 -1.17
N LEU A 330 -22.23 19.08 -1.21
CA LEU A 330 -21.31 18.00 -1.55
C LEU A 330 -21.10 17.84 -3.06
N SER A 331 -21.68 18.70 -3.89
CA SER A 331 -21.57 18.59 -5.35
C SER A 331 -20.15 18.79 -5.90
N PRO A 332 -19.26 19.64 -5.33
CA PRO A 332 -17.86 19.70 -5.72
C PRO A 332 -17.14 18.40 -5.34
N LEU A 333 -17.42 17.85 -4.16
CA LEU A 333 -16.84 16.58 -3.71
C LEU A 333 -17.26 15.41 -4.61
N ALA A 334 -18.55 15.36 -5.00
CA ALA A 334 -19.03 14.40 -6.00
C ALA A 334 -18.41 14.63 -7.39
N ALA A 335 -17.98 15.86 -7.71
CA ALA A 335 -17.25 16.16 -8.95
C ALA A 335 -15.86 15.56 -8.88
N ALA A 336 -15.14 15.82 -7.80
CA ALA A 336 -13.81 15.28 -7.56
C ALA A 336 -13.83 13.75 -7.58
N GLY A 337 -14.76 13.13 -6.85
CA GLY A 337 -14.95 11.68 -6.87
C GLY A 337 -15.34 11.12 -8.24
N SER A 338 -15.91 11.93 -9.14
CA SER A 338 -16.17 11.50 -10.53
C SER A 338 -14.93 11.47 -11.43
N MET A 339 -13.84 12.07 -10.97
CA MET A 339 -12.56 12.26 -11.67
C MET A 339 -11.40 11.79 -10.80
N ALA A 340 -11.63 10.74 -10.01
CA ALA A 340 -10.69 10.33 -8.98
C ALA A 340 -9.35 9.83 -9.53
N LEU A 341 -9.31 9.14 -10.67
CA LEU A 341 -8.06 8.72 -11.30
C LEU A 341 -7.27 9.95 -11.78
N THR A 342 -7.93 10.91 -12.41
CA THR A 342 -7.28 12.15 -12.85
C THR A 342 -6.69 12.91 -11.68
N LEU A 343 -7.48 13.16 -10.64
CA LEU A 343 -7.04 13.93 -9.48
C LEU A 343 -6.02 13.17 -8.64
N TYR A 344 -6.16 11.84 -8.54
CA TYR A 344 -5.16 10.99 -7.91
C TYR A 344 -3.83 11.07 -8.65
N SER A 345 -3.80 10.88 -9.97
CA SER A 345 -2.54 11.02 -10.71
C SER A 345 -1.97 12.44 -10.63
N ALA A 346 -2.82 13.47 -10.67
CA ALA A 346 -2.37 14.86 -10.62
C ALA A 346 -1.72 15.25 -9.28
N HIS A 347 -2.25 14.79 -8.14
CA HIS A 347 -1.62 15.12 -6.85
C HIS A 347 -0.28 14.41 -6.65
N LEU A 348 -0.13 13.16 -7.08
CA LEU A 348 1.17 12.48 -7.02
C LEU A 348 2.22 13.18 -7.87
N VAL A 349 1.83 13.62 -9.08
CA VAL A 349 2.72 14.40 -9.95
C VAL A 349 3.06 15.75 -9.31
N LEU A 350 2.11 16.40 -8.63
CA LEU A 350 2.37 17.65 -7.93
C LEU A 350 3.35 17.44 -6.76
N LEU A 351 3.16 16.40 -5.95
CA LEU A 351 4.05 16.09 -4.83
C LEU A 351 5.47 15.78 -5.30
N ALA A 352 5.60 15.06 -6.42
CA ALA A 352 6.91 14.78 -7.02
C ALA A 352 7.68 16.04 -7.47
N THR A 353 7.06 17.23 -7.47
CA THR A 353 7.76 18.48 -7.80
C THR A 353 8.44 19.15 -6.60
N GLY A 354 8.18 18.70 -5.36
CA GLY A 354 8.67 19.35 -4.13
C GLY A 354 8.07 20.74 -3.86
N VAL A 355 7.09 21.19 -4.67
CA VAL A 355 6.52 22.53 -4.54
C VAL A 355 5.75 22.65 -3.22
N LEU A 356 6.16 23.61 -2.39
CA LEU A 356 5.58 23.89 -1.06
C LEU A 356 5.69 22.67 -0.10
N GLU A 357 6.77 21.90 -0.19
CA GLU A 357 7.03 20.80 0.76
C GLU A 357 7.14 21.29 2.21
N ASP A 358 7.80 22.43 2.45
CA ASP A 358 7.93 23.05 3.78
C ASP A 358 6.62 23.67 4.31
N GLU A 359 5.58 23.78 3.48
CA GLU A 359 4.32 24.46 3.81
C GLU A 359 3.11 23.54 3.55
N PRO A 360 3.03 22.37 4.23
CA PRO A 360 2.09 21.29 3.90
C PRO A 360 0.63 21.71 4.02
N VAL A 361 0.31 22.58 4.99
CA VAL A 361 -1.05 23.11 5.18
C VAL A 361 -1.49 23.98 4.01
N VAL A 362 -0.57 24.81 3.48
CA VAL A 362 -0.84 25.69 2.33
C VAL A 362 -0.98 24.84 1.08
N LEU A 363 -0.07 23.88 0.86
CA LEU A 363 -0.12 22.94 -0.25
C LEU A 363 -1.44 22.16 -0.26
N PHE A 364 -1.84 21.59 0.87
CA PHE A 364 -3.11 20.87 1.00
C PHE A 364 -4.30 21.78 0.70
N GLY A 365 -4.33 23.01 1.22
CA GLY A 365 -5.37 23.99 0.91
C GLY A 365 -5.48 24.29 -0.59
N LEU A 366 -4.34 24.50 -1.26
CA LEU A 366 -4.29 24.72 -2.70
C LEU A 366 -4.74 23.49 -3.49
N MET A 367 -4.36 22.28 -3.08
CA MET A 367 -4.82 21.05 -3.71
C MET A 367 -6.33 20.87 -3.57
N VAL A 368 -6.90 21.10 -2.40
CA VAL A 368 -8.35 20.97 -2.17
C VAL A 368 -9.13 21.96 -3.03
N VAL A 369 -8.72 23.24 -3.01
CA VAL A 369 -9.38 24.29 -3.78
C VAL A 369 -9.19 24.06 -5.27
N GLY A 370 -7.96 23.76 -5.71
CA GLY A 370 -7.60 23.49 -7.10
C GLY A 370 -8.32 22.27 -7.67
N ALA A 371 -8.28 21.14 -6.98
CA ALA A 371 -8.97 19.92 -7.37
C ALA A 371 -10.49 20.12 -7.41
N GLY A 372 -11.06 20.82 -6.42
CA GLY A 372 -12.48 21.16 -6.37
C GLY A 372 -12.91 22.06 -7.54
N ALA A 373 -12.17 23.14 -7.78
CA ALA A 373 -12.43 24.06 -8.88
C ALA A 373 -12.29 23.36 -10.24
N PHE A 374 -11.19 22.64 -10.45
CA PHE A 374 -10.94 21.84 -11.65
C PHE A 374 -12.09 20.87 -11.89
N ALA A 375 -12.46 20.05 -10.89
CA ALA A 375 -13.48 19.04 -11.05
C ALA A 375 -14.86 19.65 -11.37
N VAL A 376 -15.20 20.79 -10.77
CA VAL A 376 -16.47 21.48 -11.05
C VAL A 376 -16.47 22.07 -12.47
N VAL A 377 -15.43 22.80 -12.84
CA VAL A 377 -15.31 23.45 -14.15
C VAL A 377 -15.25 22.40 -15.26
N TRP A 378 -14.37 21.40 -15.13
CA TRP A 378 -14.22 20.32 -16.10
C TRP A 378 -15.52 19.53 -16.27
N ARG A 379 -16.23 19.24 -15.17
CA ARG A 379 -17.50 18.50 -15.24
C ARG A 379 -18.57 19.29 -15.99
N ARG A 380 -18.58 20.61 -15.87
CA ARG A 380 -19.53 21.48 -16.59
C ARG A 380 -19.20 21.59 -18.07
N LEU A 381 -17.92 21.68 -18.43
CA LEU A 381 -17.49 21.90 -19.81
C LEU A 381 -17.39 20.61 -20.61
N LEU A 382 -16.75 19.59 -20.04
CA LEU A 382 -16.35 18.38 -20.74
C LEU A 382 -17.02 17.12 -20.15
N GLY A 383 -17.49 17.14 -18.91
CA GLY A 383 -18.21 16.01 -18.29
C GLY A 383 -17.30 15.08 -17.52
N GLN A 384 -16.87 13.96 -18.12
CA GLN A 384 -16.00 12.97 -17.46
C GLN A 384 -14.54 13.44 -17.42
N GLY A 385 -13.79 13.11 -16.36
CA GLY A 385 -12.38 13.46 -16.21
C GLY A 385 -11.50 12.90 -17.35
N PRO A 386 -10.35 13.53 -17.64
CA PRO A 386 -9.52 13.21 -18.79
C PRO A 386 -9.01 11.76 -18.78
N LEU A 387 -8.37 11.30 -17.70
CA LEU A 387 -7.88 9.91 -17.62
C LEU A 387 -9.04 8.92 -17.59
N GLU A 388 -10.11 9.23 -16.86
CA GLU A 388 -11.29 8.38 -16.82
C GLU A 388 -11.94 8.26 -18.20
N ARG A 389 -11.91 9.33 -19.00
CA ARG A 389 -12.46 9.33 -20.36
C ARG A 389 -11.66 8.42 -21.27
N VAL A 390 -10.33 8.49 -21.24
CA VAL A 390 -9.45 7.59 -22.00
C VAL A 390 -9.79 6.14 -21.66
N VAL A 391 -9.80 5.81 -20.36
CA VAL A 391 -10.12 4.47 -19.88
C VAL A 391 -11.52 4.04 -20.31
N ALA A 392 -12.52 4.90 -20.17
CA ALA A 392 -13.91 4.58 -20.50
C ALA A 392 -14.15 4.39 -22.01
N ILE A 393 -13.47 5.16 -22.86
CA ILE A 393 -13.55 5.01 -24.32
C ILE A 393 -12.97 3.65 -24.72
N LEU A 394 -11.77 3.32 -24.27
CA LEU A 394 -11.07 2.09 -24.66
C LEU A 394 -11.78 0.85 -24.11
N ALA A 395 -12.13 0.85 -22.81
CA ALA A 395 -12.90 -0.23 -22.20
C ALA A 395 -14.29 -0.39 -22.84
N GLY A 396 -14.95 0.73 -23.15
CA GLY A 396 -16.25 0.76 -23.80
C GLY A 396 -16.21 0.24 -25.23
N ALA A 397 -15.16 0.54 -25.99
CA ALA A 397 -14.95 0.04 -27.34
C ALA A 397 -14.77 -1.48 -27.35
N THR A 398 -13.94 -2.02 -26.46
CA THR A 398 -13.75 -3.48 -26.32
C THR A 398 -15.06 -4.17 -25.92
N ARG A 399 -15.81 -3.61 -24.97
CA ARG A 399 -17.13 -4.14 -24.59
C ARG A 399 -18.10 -4.18 -25.77
N ARG A 400 -18.20 -3.11 -26.57
CA ARG A 400 -19.08 -3.07 -27.75
C ARG A 400 -18.68 -4.12 -28.79
N ARG A 401 -17.39 -4.19 -29.14
CA ARG A 401 -16.85 -5.17 -30.09
C ARG A 401 -17.11 -6.62 -29.66
N LEU A 402 -16.94 -6.92 -28.37
CA LEU A 402 -17.23 -8.27 -27.84
C LEU A 402 -18.73 -8.56 -27.83
N ALA A 403 -19.58 -7.58 -27.48
CA ALA A 403 -21.02 -7.73 -27.50
C ALA A 403 -21.57 -7.97 -28.93
N GLU A 404 -20.96 -7.35 -29.94
CA GLU A 404 -21.31 -7.54 -31.37
C GLU A 404 -20.87 -8.91 -31.91
N ARG A 405 -19.69 -9.39 -31.49
CA ARG A 405 -19.12 -10.66 -31.97
C ARG A 405 -19.71 -11.91 -31.32
N LEU A 406 -20.21 -11.80 -30.09
CA LEU A 406 -20.71 -12.94 -29.34
C LEU A 406 -22.20 -13.19 -29.62
N PRO A 407 -22.59 -14.35 -30.14
CA PRO A 407 -24.00 -14.65 -30.38
C PRO A 407 -24.78 -14.60 -29.05
N ARG A 408 -25.96 -13.97 -29.05
CA ARG A 408 -26.91 -14.00 -27.93
C ARG A 408 -27.46 -15.43 -27.80
N ARG A 409 -26.71 -16.34 -27.18
CA ARG A 409 -27.25 -17.64 -26.78
C ARG A 409 -28.25 -17.42 -25.63
N PRO A 410 -29.51 -17.86 -25.73
CA PRO A 410 -30.42 -17.85 -24.62
C PRO A 410 -29.94 -18.87 -23.58
N GLY A 411 -29.20 -18.41 -22.58
CA GLY A 411 -28.71 -19.26 -21.49
C GLY A 411 -29.84 -19.57 -20.51
N GLY A 412 -30.26 -20.83 -20.43
CA GLY A 412 -31.23 -21.30 -19.43
C GLY A 412 -30.68 -21.15 -17.98
N PRO A 413 -31.53 -20.80 -17.00
CA PRO A 413 -31.13 -20.43 -15.62
C PRO A 413 -30.55 -21.55 -14.74
N ALA A 414 -30.44 -22.79 -15.26
CA ALA A 414 -30.01 -23.97 -14.50
C ALA A 414 -28.50 -24.30 -14.66
N ALA A 415 -27.91 -24.07 -15.84
CA ALA A 415 -26.50 -24.41 -16.09
C ALA A 415 -25.50 -23.44 -15.43
N ASP A 416 -25.90 -22.18 -15.23
CA ASP A 416 -25.00 -21.09 -14.80
C ASP A 416 -24.81 -21.01 -13.27
N ARG A 417 -25.76 -21.52 -12.47
CA ARG A 417 -25.67 -21.51 -11.00
C ARG A 417 -24.56 -22.44 -10.48
N GLY A 418 -24.38 -23.60 -11.12
CA GLY A 418 -23.29 -24.53 -10.79
C GLY A 418 -21.92 -24.05 -11.30
N ALA A 419 -21.87 -23.19 -12.30
CA ALA A 419 -20.62 -22.63 -12.82
C ALA A 419 -20.10 -21.47 -11.96
N ALA A 420 -20.97 -20.60 -11.44
CA ALA A 420 -20.58 -19.54 -10.51
C ALA A 420 -20.06 -20.09 -9.17
N ALA A 421 -20.71 -21.13 -8.63
CA ALA A 421 -20.25 -21.83 -7.44
C ALA A 421 -18.90 -22.53 -7.68
N ARG A 422 -18.72 -23.19 -8.84
CA ARG A 422 -17.44 -23.79 -9.23
C ARG A 422 -16.34 -22.75 -9.46
N VAL A 423 -16.61 -21.63 -10.12
CA VAL A 423 -15.61 -20.57 -10.33
C VAL A 423 -15.20 -19.93 -9.00
N ALA A 424 -16.11 -19.70 -8.06
CA ALA A 424 -15.75 -19.27 -6.70
C ALA A 424 -14.94 -20.35 -5.94
N GLN A 425 -15.28 -21.62 -6.13
CA GLN A 425 -14.53 -22.77 -5.60
C GLN A 425 -13.16 -22.99 -6.26
N PHE A 426 -12.89 -22.43 -7.44
CA PHE A 426 -11.62 -22.60 -8.15
C PHE A 426 -10.74 -21.35 -8.09
N VAL A 427 -11.30 -20.15 -8.18
CA VAL A 427 -10.52 -18.90 -8.21
C VAL A 427 -9.89 -18.61 -6.84
N VAL A 428 -10.56 -18.96 -5.75
CA VAL A 428 -10.03 -18.77 -4.40
C VAL A 428 -8.86 -19.72 -4.12
N PRO A 429 -8.96 -21.05 -4.32
CA PRO A 429 -7.82 -21.92 -4.16
C PRO A 429 -6.81 -21.81 -5.31
N VAL A 430 -7.12 -21.27 -6.49
CA VAL A 430 -6.09 -21.01 -7.53
C VAL A 430 -5.36 -19.70 -7.26
N ALA A 431 -6.00 -18.68 -6.70
CA ALA A 431 -5.28 -17.49 -6.20
C ALA A 431 -4.47 -17.84 -4.95
N CYS A 432 -5.03 -18.59 -4.00
CA CYS A 432 -4.29 -19.09 -2.84
C CYS A 432 -3.24 -20.13 -3.24
N ALA A 433 -3.48 -21.03 -4.19
CA ALA A 433 -2.47 -21.98 -4.68
C ALA A 433 -1.48 -21.32 -5.63
N ALA A 434 -1.81 -20.21 -6.30
CA ALA A 434 -0.83 -19.42 -7.03
C ALA A 434 0.05 -18.67 -6.04
N VAL A 435 -0.48 -18.10 -4.97
CA VAL A 435 0.30 -17.48 -3.88
C VAL A 435 1.13 -18.52 -3.14
N VAL A 436 0.57 -19.69 -2.82
CA VAL A 436 1.30 -20.80 -2.17
C VAL A 436 2.28 -21.46 -3.14
N ALA A 437 1.95 -21.62 -4.42
CA ALA A 437 2.91 -22.13 -5.42
C ALA A 437 3.99 -21.10 -5.75
N LEU A 438 3.69 -19.80 -5.69
CA LEU A 438 4.67 -18.73 -5.84
C LEU A 438 5.59 -18.70 -4.62
N ALA A 439 5.04 -18.80 -3.41
CA ALA A 439 5.80 -18.95 -2.18
C ALA A 439 6.65 -20.23 -2.21
N LEU A 440 6.11 -21.37 -2.68
CA LEU A 440 6.86 -22.62 -2.83
C LEU A 440 7.91 -22.55 -3.94
N VAL A 441 7.67 -21.82 -5.04
CA VAL A 441 8.64 -21.63 -6.14
C VAL A 441 9.72 -20.62 -5.74
N LEU A 442 9.39 -19.63 -4.93
CA LEU A 442 10.32 -18.66 -4.33
C LEU A 442 11.19 -19.33 -3.26
N VAL A 443 10.60 -20.17 -2.40
CA VAL A 443 11.32 -21.02 -1.43
C VAL A 443 12.15 -22.11 -2.13
N ALA A 444 11.73 -22.58 -3.31
CA ALA A 444 12.46 -23.57 -4.10
C ALA A 444 13.51 -22.97 -5.05
N ARG A 445 13.64 -21.63 -5.12
CA ARG A 445 14.84 -21.06 -5.74
C ARG A 445 16.01 -21.36 -4.80
N PRO A 446 17.11 -21.95 -5.28
CA PRO A 446 18.34 -21.95 -4.49
C PRO A 446 18.62 -20.48 -4.19
N ALA A 447 18.88 -20.19 -2.91
CA ALA A 447 19.30 -18.86 -2.50
C ALA A 447 20.41 -18.36 -3.46
N PRO A 448 20.46 -17.08 -3.84
CA PRO A 448 21.73 -16.53 -4.30
C PRO A 448 22.79 -16.94 -3.29
N GLU A 449 23.95 -17.41 -3.77
CA GLU A 449 25.00 -17.93 -2.89
C GLU A 449 25.17 -16.97 -1.71
N PRO A 450 25.09 -17.47 -0.47
CA PRO A 450 25.30 -16.62 0.68
C PRO A 450 26.67 -15.96 0.48
N GLN A 451 26.72 -14.63 0.52
CA GLN A 451 27.95 -14.01 0.99
C GLN A 451 28.24 -14.68 2.34
N GLU A 452 29.43 -15.27 2.41
CA GLU A 452 29.84 -16.23 3.41
C GLU A 452 29.87 -15.56 4.80
N VAL A 453 28.71 -15.40 5.43
CA VAL A 453 28.59 -15.10 6.85
C VAL A 453 28.68 -16.45 7.56
N ALA A 454 29.87 -16.72 8.08
CA ALA A 454 30.20 -17.95 8.79
C ALA A 454 29.21 -18.18 9.95
N THR A 455 28.34 -19.19 9.81
CA THR A 455 27.50 -19.69 10.90
C THR A 455 28.02 -21.04 11.40
N ALA A 456 28.63 -20.98 12.58
CA ALA A 456 28.52 -21.85 13.76
C ALA A 456 28.39 -23.41 13.69
N GLU A 457 28.54 -24.10 12.56
CA GLU A 457 28.47 -25.58 12.55
C GLU A 457 29.67 -26.31 11.91
N THR A 458 30.84 -25.68 11.90
CA THR A 458 32.14 -26.37 11.76
C THR A 458 32.77 -26.57 13.14
N LEU A 459 32.10 -27.34 14.00
CA LEU A 459 32.52 -27.63 15.37
C LEU A 459 32.91 -29.11 15.52
N ALA A 460 33.85 -29.57 14.68
CA ALA A 460 34.57 -30.84 14.88
C ALA A 460 35.80 -30.94 13.96
N ALA A 461 36.75 -30.01 14.09
CA ALA A 461 38.12 -30.22 13.63
C ALA A 461 39.06 -29.97 14.82
N PRO A 462 40.08 -30.84 15.05
CA PRO A 462 41.04 -30.63 16.13
C PRO A 462 41.76 -29.29 15.90
N PRO A 463 42.08 -28.55 16.98
CA PRO A 463 42.65 -27.22 16.84
C PRO A 463 43.93 -27.30 15.99
N PRO A 464 44.10 -26.43 14.97
CA PRO A 464 45.39 -26.27 14.34
C PRO A 464 46.38 -25.78 15.40
N ASP A 465 47.59 -26.34 15.37
CA ASP A 465 48.68 -25.95 16.27
C ASP A 465 48.78 -24.43 16.34
N PRO A 466 48.94 -23.84 17.55
CA PRO A 466 49.12 -22.41 17.67
C PRO A 466 50.36 -22.02 16.89
N ALA A 467 50.15 -21.25 15.80
CA ALA A 467 51.22 -20.45 15.24
C ALA A 467 51.86 -19.65 16.38
N PRO A 468 53.19 -19.56 16.43
CA PRO A 468 53.88 -19.01 17.58
C PRO A 468 53.33 -17.61 17.83
N ALA A 469 52.88 -17.39 19.07
CA ALA A 469 52.49 -16.10 19.56
C ALA A 469 53.58 -15.09 19.17
N ALA A 470 53.28 -14.25 18.18
CA ALA A 470 53.81 -12.90 18.23
C ALA A 470 53.20 -12.34 19.51
N VAL A 471 54.04 -12.28 20.54
CA VAL A 471 53.75 -11.56 21.77
C VAL A 471 53.43 -10.14 21.34
N ALA A 472 52.14 -9.85 21.14
CA ALA A 472 51.64 -8.50 21.30
C ALA A 472 51.79 -8.24 22.80
N GLU A 473 52.65 -7.28 23.11
CA GLU A 473 52.80 -6.79 24.47
C GLU A 473 51.43 -6.47 25.06
N PRO A 474 51.23 -6.66 26.38
CA PRO A 474 49.98 -6.25 27.03
C PRO A 474 49.70 -4.79 26.65
N GLY A 475 48.59 -4.56 25.97
CA GLY A 475 48.13 -3.21 25.65
C GLY A 475 48.06 -2.37 26.93
N PRO A 476 48.30 -1.05 26.85
CA PRO A 476 48.31 -0.20 28.02
C PRO A 476 46.95 -0.30 28.72
N GLU A 477 46.95 -0.28 30.05
CA GLU A 477 45.74 -0.05 30.83
C GLU A 477 45.02 1.22 30.32
N PRO A 478 43.68 1.30 30.44
CA PRO A 478 42.94 2.52 30.12
C PRO A 478 43.64 3.73 30.78
N ASP A 479 44.00 4.71 29.95
CA ASP A 479 44.84 5.85 30.33
C ASP A 479 44.12 7.11 29.87
N LEU A 480 43.38 7.72 30.80
CA LEU A 480 42.57 8.90 30.54
C LEU A 480 43.42 10.08 30.06
N ASP A 481 44.60 10.30 30.66
CA ASP A 481 45.48 11.40 30.28
C ASP A 481 45.98 11.22 28.83
N ARG A 482 46.28 9.98 28.46
CA ARG A 482 46.67 9.65 27.07
C ARG A 482 45.50 9.72 26.11
N TYR A 483 44.29 9.33 26.53
CA TYR A 483 43.09 9.45 25.72
C TYR A 483 42.78 10.92 25.39
N CYS A 484 42.75 11.81 26.39
CA CYS A 484 42.49 13.24 26.17
C CYS A 484 43.54 13.89 25.26
N LEU A 485 44.82 13.50 25.37
CA LEU A 485 45.88 13.98 24.47
C LEU A 485 45.71 13.50 23.02
N LEU A 486 45.13 12.32 22.80
CA LEU A 486 44.82 11.83 21.46
C LEU A 486 43.58 12.52 20.90
N SER A 487 42.55 12.76 21.73
CA SER A 487 41.35 13.51 21.32
C SER A 487 41.73 14.92 20.84
N GLU A 488 42.53 15.67 21.60
CA GLU A 488 43.01 17.00 21.21
C GLU A 488 43.81 16.99 19.89
N GLN A 489 44.54 15.89 19.61
CA GLN A 489 45.27 15.73 18.34
C GLN A 489 44.35 15.45 17.15
N VAL A 490 43.23 14.75 17.37
CA VAL A 490 42.21 14.50 16.35
C VAL A 490 41.45 15.80 16.08
N ASP A 491 40.99 16.50 17.11
CA ASP A 491 40.29 17.80 16.97
C ASP A 491 41.16 18.83 16.24
N ALA A 492 42.44 18.93 16.62
CA ALA A 492 43.37 19.85 15.96
C ALA A 492 43.67 19.46 14.50
N ALA A 493 43.48 18.21 14.11
CA ALA A 493 43.60 17.76 12.72
C ALA A 493 42.31 18.07 11.94
N ASP A 494 41.14 17.89 12.55
CA ASP A 494 39.84 18.22 11.98
C ASP A 494 39.70 19.73 11.71
N ASP A 495 40.07 20.58 12.69
CA ASP A 495 40.10 22.03 12.58
C ASP A 495 40.95 22.54 11.39
N ARG A 496 41.99 21.78 11.02
CA ARG A 496 42.88 22.11 9.90
C ARG A 496 42.38 21.59 8.56
N HIS A 497 41.50 20.60 8.57
CA HIS A 497 40.99 19.89 7.40
C HIS A 497 39.45 19.67 7.42
N PRO A 498 38.62 20.71 7.70
CA PRO A 498 37.18 20.54 7.97
C PRO A 498 36.34 20.07 6.77
N ASP A 499 36.85 20.22 5.54
CA ASP A 499 36.17 19.81 4.30
C ASP A 499 37.01 18.79 3.49
N ASP A 500 38.04 18.18 4.09
CA ASP A 500 38.95 17.24 3.40
C ASP A 500 39.19 15.97 4.25
N PRO A 501 38.25 15.01 4.22
CA PRO A 501 38.31 13.81 5.07
C PRO A 501 39.53 12.92 4.76
N VAL A 502 40.05 12.96 3.52
CA VAL A 502 41.27 12.23 3.13
C VAL A 502 42.51 12.84 3.77
N ALA A 503 42.61 14.18 3.80
CA ALA A 503 43.72 14.87 4.46
C ALA A 503 43.63 14.75 5.99
N PHE A 504 42.43 14.87 6.56
CA PHE A 504 42.15 14.66 7.97
C PHE A 504 42.61 13.28 8.44
N VAL A 505 42.09 12.19 7.83
CA VAL A 505 42.49 10.83 8.23
C VAL A 505 43.96 10.57 7.93
N GLY A 506 44.53 11.16 6.88
CA GLY A 506 45.96 11.06 6.59
C GLY A 506 46.85 11.60 7.72
N GLU A 507 46.43 12.68 8.38
CA GLU A 507 47.13 13.27 9.52
C GLU A 507 46.78 12.60 10.86
N ALA A 508 45.50 12.31 11.10
CA ALA A 508 44.97 11.77 12.35
C ALA A 508 45.05 10.24 12.46
N ARG A 509 45.56 9.52 11.44
CA ARG A 509 45.55 8.03 11.41
C ARG A 509 46.16 7.37 12.64
N GLY A 510 47.27 7.92 13.13
CA GLY A 510 47.96 7.41 14.31
C GLY A 510 47.08 7.52 15.56
N PRO A 511 46.64 8.74 15.92
CA PRO A 511 45.69 8.97 17.00
C PRO A 511 44.40 8.13 16.90
N LEU A 512 43.74 8.11 15.74
CA LEU A 512 42.50 7.36 15.50
C LEU A 512 42.65 5.85 15.80
N VAL A 513 43.76 5.24 15.40
CA VAL A 513 44.01 3.80 15.64
C VAL A 513 44.33 3.48 17.11
N ASP A 514 44.87 4.44 17.85
CA ASP A 514 45.29 4.26 19.24
C ASP A 514 44.19 4.66 20.24
N MET A 515 43.27 5.55 19.89
CA MET A 515 42.17 6.00 20.76
C MET A 515 41.34 4.85 21.34
N PRO A 516 40.83 3.87 20.55
CA PRO A 516 40.06 2.74 21.10
C PRO A 516 40.86 1.86 22.08
N ARG A 517 42.20 1.91 22.04
CA ARG A 517 43.06 1.10 22.91
C ARG A 517 43.27 1.74 24.27
N VAL A 518 43.31 3.07 24.32
CA VAL A 518 43.55 3.84 25.56
C VAL A 518 42.26 4.37 26.19
N ALA A 519 41.14 4.30 25.45
CA ALA A 519 39.84 4.75 25.92
C ALA A 519 39.40 4.07 27.23
N PRO A 520 38.85 4.87 28.18
CA PRO A 520 38.15 4.36 29.36
C PRO A 520 37.10 3.32 28.99
N ALA A 521 36.88 2.36 29.88
CA ALA A 521 36.01 1.22 29.58
C ALA A 521 34.55 1.63 29.32
N GLU A 522 34.15 2.79 29.86
CA GLU A 522 32.82 3.38 29.75
C GLU A 522 32.50 3.88 28.33
N ILE A 523 33.49 4.36 27.59
CA ILE A 523 33.33 4.94 26.24
C ILE A 523 34.06 4.16 25.15
N ARG A 524 34.81 3.10 25.50
CA ARG A 524 35.65 2.35 24.55
C ARG A 524 34.89 1.86 23.32
N ASP A 525 33.67 1.36 23.51
CA ASP A 525 32.85 0.86 22.41
C ASP A 525 32.31 2.00 21.54
N ALA A 526 31.96 3.14 22.13
CA ALA A 526 31.56 4.35 21.40
C ALA A 526 32.72 4.91 20.56
N VAL A 527 33.91 5.02 21.15
CA VAL A 527 35.14 5.47 20.47
C VAL A 527 35.50 4.53 19.31
N ALA A 528 35.31 3.22 19.48
CA ALA A 528 35.55 2.26 18.41
C ALA A 528 34.55 2.41 17.25
N VAL A 529 33.29 2.77 17.53
CA VAL A 529 32.25 3.03 16.52
C VAL A 529 32.56 4.32 15.75
N SER A 530 32.83 5.43 16.44
CA SER A 530 33.20 6.71 15.82
C SER A 530 34.44 6.59 14.93
N VAL A 531 35.51 5.95 15.43
CA VAL A 531 36.74 5.72 14.64
C VAL A 531 36.48 4.83 13.41
N ALA A 532 35.60 3.83 13.53
CA ALA A 532 35.27 2.95 12.41
C ALA A 532 34.51 3.68 11.30
N ASP A 533 33.60 4.60 11.68
CA ASP A 533 32.88 5.45 10.74
C ASP A 533 33.83 6.40 9.99
N THR A 534 34.66 7.14 10.73
CA THR A 534 35.69 8.04 10.17
C THR A 534 36.62 7.32 9.18
N LEU A 535 37.03 6.09 9.47
CA LEU A 535 37.90 5.30 8.58
C LEU A 535 37.14 4.69 7.38
N ALA A 536 35.84 4.45 7.52
CA ALA A 536 35.00 3.96 6.44
C ALA A 536 34.71 5.05 5.40
N GLU A 537 34.57 6.32 5.82
CA GLU A 537 34.31 7.47 4.95
C GLU A 537 35.41 7.68 3.88
N VAL A 538 36.66 7.37 4.22
CA VAL A 538 37.82 7.42 3.31
C VAL A 538 38.13 6.09 2.60
N GLY A 539 37.30 5.08 2.77
CA GLY A 539 37.38 3.80 2.06
C GLY A 539 38.53 2.88 2.53
N ASP A 540 38.92 2.94 3.81
CA ASP A 540 39.90 1.98 4.36
C ASP A 540 39.27 0.57 4.42
N THR A 541 39.80 -0.35 3.60
CA THR A 541 39.25 -1.69 3.29
C THR A 541 39.12 -2.68 4.47
N GLN A 542 39.35 -2.22 5.71
CA GLN A 542 39.28 -3.01 6.94
C GLN A 542 38.12 -2.61 7.87
N ALA A 543 37.40 -1.51 7.61
CA ALA A 543 36.28 -1.05 8.43
C ALA A 543 34.95 -1.17 7.66
N GLN A 544 33.94 -1.73 8.30
CA GLN A 544 32.56 -1.74 7.79
C GLN A 544 31.83 -0.56 8.43
N ALA A 545 31.20 0.28 7.60
CA ALA A 545 30.49 1.48 8.07
C ALA A 545 29.42 1.09 9.12
N PRO A 546 29.42 1.70 10.32
CA PRO A 546 28.38 1.50 11.33
C PRO A 546 27.01 2.03 10.86
N ASP A 547 25.95 1.70 11.62
CA ASP A 547 24.61 2.29 11.43
C ASP A 547 24.62 3.77 11.86
N GLU A 548 23.98 4.64 11.08
CA GLU A 548 24.00 6.11 11.29
C GLU A 548 23.49 6.50 12.69
N GLY A 549 22.46 5.81 13.21
CA GLY A 549 21.96 6.04 14.57
C GLY A 549 22.90 5.55 15.67
N ALA A 550 23.78 4.59 15.38
CA ALA A 550 24.82 4.15 16.31
C ALA A 550 26.02 5.11 16.35
N VAL A 551 26.26 5.85 15.25
CA VAL A 551 27.28 6.92 15.19
C VAL A 551 26.83 8.12 16.02
N ASP A 552 25.61 8.63 15.80
CA ASP A 552 25.05 9.76 16.56
C ASP A 552 25.07 9.51 18.07
N GLN A 553 24.68 8.30 18.49
CA GLN A 553 24.70 7.92 19.90
C GLN A 553 26.12 7.78 20.46
N ALA A 554 27.08 7.32 19.65
CA ALA A 554 28.47 7.21 20.06
C ALA A 554 29.10 8.59 20.25
N GLU A 555 28.85 9.53 19.33
CA GLU A 555 29.34 10.90 19.41
C GLU A 555 28.78 11.63 20.64
N GLU A 556 27.47 11.56 20.89
CA GLU A 556 26.86 12.20 22.07
C GLU A 556 27.45 11.65 23.39
N LEU A 557 27.77 10.35 23.43
CA LEU A 557 28.40 9.71 24.60
C LEU A 557 29.87 10.10 24.77
N ILE A 558 30.62 10.25 23.67
CA ILE A 558 32.01 10.68 23.69
C ILE A 558 32.09 12.13 24.16
N ASP A 559 31.31 13.03 23.54
CA ASP A 559 31.29 14.46 23.87
C ASP A 559 30.94 14.71 25.34
N ALA A 560 29.88 14.07 25.83
CA ALA A 560 29.47 14.21 27.23
C ALA A 560 30.51 13.67 28.22
N TYR A 561 31.28 12.65 27.81
CA TYR A 561 32.36 12.09 28.62
C TYR A 561 33.60 12.99 28.61
N GLU A 562 33.98 13.51 27.45
CA GLU A 562 35.14 14.38 27.28
C GLU A 562 34.94 15.73 27.98
N GLU A 563 33.75 16.34 27.87
CA GLU A 563 33.42 17.58 28.58
C GLU A 563 33.54 17.42 30.12
N ALA A 564 33.28 16.22 30.64
CA ALA A 564 33.34 15.92 32.06
C ALA A 564 34.73 15.52 32.56
N ASN A 565 35.61 14.98 31.70
CA ASN A 565 36.82 14.26 32.13
C ASN A 565 38.12 14.70 31.44
N CYS A 566 38.05 15.41 30.32
CA CYS A 566 39.19 15.99 29.62
C CYS A 566 39.23 17.52 29.87
N PRO A 567 40.23 18.04 30.61
CA PRO A 567 40.28 19.43 31.05
C PRO A 567 40.85 20.42 30.02
#